data_AF-A0A840BW15-F1
#
_entry.id   AF-A0A840BW15-F1
#
_cell.length_a   1.000
_cell.length_b   1.000
_cell.length_c   1.000
_cell.angle_alpha   90.00
_cell.angle_beta   90.00
_cell.angle_gamma   90.00
#
_symmetry.space_group_name_H-M   'P 1'
#
loop_
_entity.id
_entity.type
_entity.pdbx_description
1 polymer ?
#
loop_
_entity_poly.entity_id
_entity_poly.type
_entity_poly.pdbx_seq_one_letter_code
_entity_poly.pdbx_strand_id
1 'polypeptide(L)'
;MTLSRLRAIEWHDLPIESLTLNAQGFALVVTPFHEETQSYSVVTLHISEAATVNLNISGPLSSRDFSAIEVSSFQYSLNDTNRLSGVIEILPGSAGFWSIAFENANWEVAHA
;
A
#
# COMPACT_ATOMS: atom_id res chain seq x y z
N MET A 1 6.97 4.60 -16.12
CA MET A 1 7.09 3.49 -15.15
C MET A 1 6.24 2.33 -15.65
N THR A 2 6.64 1.08 -15.42
CA THR A 2 5.96 -0.08 -16.00
C THR A 2 5.07 -0.78 -14.97
N LEU A 3 3.80 -1.01 -15.35
CA LEU A 3 2.82 -1.82 -14.62
C LEU A 3 3.37 -3.19 -14.16
N SER A 4 4.39 -3.71 -14.85
CA SER A 4 5.08 -4.95 -14.47
C SER A 4 5.62 -4.94 -13.04
N ARG A 5 6.11 -3.80 -12.52
CA ARG A 5 6.62 -3.72 -11.15
C ARG A 5 5.52 -3.87 -10.10
N LEU A 6 4.37 -3.24 -10.35
CA LEU A 6 3.23 -3.29 -9.43
C LEU A 6 2.58 -4.68 -9.41
N ARG A 7 2.55 -5.37 -10.55
CA ARG A 7 2.02 -6.74 -10.69
C ARG A 7 2.95 -7.83 -10.18
N ALA A 8 4.23 -7.55 -10.03
CA ALA A 8 5.21 -8.51 -9.51
C ALA A 8 5.15 -8.65 -7.99
N ILE A 9 4.38 -7.79 -7.31
CA ILE A 9 4.18 -7.81 -5.86
C ILE A 9 2.86 -8.54 -5.58
N GLU A 10 2.92 -9.54 -4.71
CA GLU A 10 1.76 -10.17 -4.11
C GLU A 10 1.30 -9.31 -2.93
N TRP A 11 0.13 -8.67 -3.04
CA TRP A 11 -0.31 -7.60 -2.13
C TRP A 11 -1.12 -8.08 -0.92
N HIS A 12 -1.20 -9.37 -0.66
CA HIS A 12 -1.89 -9.90 0.52
C HIS A 12 -0.87 -10.36 1.57
N ASP A 13 -1.29 -10.33 2.84
CA ASP A 13 -0.49 -10.74 3.99
C ASP A 13 0.89 -10.03 4.04
N LEU A 14 0.94 -8.78 3.55
CA LEU A 14 2.19 -8.01 3.50
C LEU A 14 2.34 -7.12 4.74
N PRO A 15 3.35 -7.35 5.59
CA PRO A 15 3.62 -6.46 6.71
C PRO A 15 3.86 -5.02 6.23
N ILE A 16 3.21 -4.07 6.89
CA ILE A 16 3.42 -2.64 6.65
C ILE A 16 4.46 -2.14 7.65
N GLU A 17 5.63 -1.76 7.17
CA GLU A 17 6.69 -1.19 8.02
C GLU A 17 6.41 0.29 8.31
N SER A 18 5.86 1.00 7.32
CA SER A 18 5.55 2.42 7.44
C SER A 18 4.43 2.82 6.49
N LEU A 19 3.52 3.65 7.00
CA LEU A 19 2.52 4.36 6.21
C LEU A 19 2.63 5.84 6.55
N THR A 20 3.02 6.66 5.58
CA THR A 20 3.19 8.10 5.74
C THR A 20 2.22 8.84 4.84
N LEU A 21 1.44 9.77 5.39
CA LEU A 21 0.55 10.65 4.66
C LEU A 21 0.96 12.11 4.84
N ASN A 22 0.97 12.88 3.76
CA ASN A 22 1.28 14.29 3.78
C ASN A 22 0.51 15.03 2.67
N ALA A 23 0.77 16.33 2.51
CA ALA A 23 0.09 17.16 1.52
C ALA A 23 0.38 16.75 0.06
N GLN A 24 1.44 15.98 -0.20
CA GLN A 24 1.82 15.53 -1.53
C GLN A 24 1.23 14.17 -1.90
N GLY A 25 0.66 13.44 -0.93
CA GLY A 25 0.07 12.11 -1.11
C GLY A 25 0.45 11.18 0.03
N PHE A 26 0.74 9.91 -0.29
CA PHE A 26 1.17 8.94 0.70
C PHE A 26 2.28 8.01 0.19
N ALA A 27 3.02 7.44 1.15
CA ALA A 27 3.99 6.40 0.92
C ALA A 27 3.66 5.20 1.81
N LEU A 28 3.65 4.01 1.21
CA LEU A 28 3.44 2.74 1.88
C LEU A 28 4.69 1.88 1.70
N VAL A 29 5.33 1.51 2.81
CA VAL A 29 6.51 0.65 2.83
C VAL A 29 6.08 -0.74 3.29
N VAL A 30 6.33 -1.74 2.45
CA VAL A 30 6.02 -3.15 2.68
C VAL A 30 7.23 -4.02 2.40
N THR A 31 7.21 -5.23 2.93
CA THR A 31 8.35 -6.14 2.88
C THR A 31 7.95 -7.51 2.34
N PRO A 32 7.68 -7.62 1.02
CA PRO A 32 7.31 -8.87 0.39
C PRO A 32 8.41 -9.92 0.48
N PHE A 33 7.98 -11.18 0.62
CA PHE A 33 8.87 -12.34 0.52
C PHE A 33 9.07 -12.74 -0.94
N HIS A 34 10.32 -12.93 -1.34
CA HIS A 34 10.69 -13.42 -2.67
C HIS A 34 11.05 -14.90 -2.56
N GLU A 35 10.21 -15.77 -3.13
CA GLU A 35 10.44 -17.21 -3.09
C GLU A 35 11.73 -17.63 -3.80
N GLU A 36 12.04 -17.02 -4.95
CA GLU A 36 13.21 -17.36 -5.76
C GLU A 36 14.54 -17.19 -5.02
N THR A 37 14.63 -16.13 -4.22
CA THR A 37 15.84 -15.77 -3.45
C THR A 37 15.73 -16.12 -1.97
N GLN A 38 14.57 -16.64 -1.53
CA GLN A 38 14.21 -16.86 -0.13
C GLN A 38 14.52 -15.67 0.78
N SER A 39 14.27 -14.47 0.28
CA SER A 39 14.64 -13.22 0.95
C SER A 39 13.49 -12.24 0.98
N TYR A 40 13.49 -11.38 1.97
CA TYR A 40 12.61 -10.22 2.02
C TYR A 40 13.27 -9.04 1.31
N SER A 41 12.49 -8.25 0.56
CA SER A 41 12.98 -6.97 0.03
C SER A 41 12.02 -5.85 0.42
N VAL A 42 12.57 -4.69 0.75
CA VAL A 42 11.78 -3.50 1.10
C VAL A 42 11.30 -2.85 -0.17
N VAL A 43 9.99 -2.63 -0.26
CA VAL A 43 9.32 -2.00 -1.38
C VAL A 43 8.53 -0.80 -0.88
N THR A 44 8.71 0.34 -1.55
CA THR A 44 7.90 1.53 -1.28
C THR A 44 6.97 1.82 -2.45
N LEU A 45 5.67 1.86 -2.18
CA LEU A 45 4.66 2.42 -3.07
C LEU A 45 4.45 3.89 -2.71
N HIS A 46 4.75 4.77 -3.65
CA HIS A 46 4.44 6.19 -3.56
C HIS A 46 3.22 6.50 -4.40
N ILE A 47 2.24 7.19 -3.81
CA ILE A 47 1.07 7.75 -4.48
C ILE A 47 1.10 9.26 -4.32
N SER A 48 1.00 10.00 -5.42
CA SER A 48 1.03 11.46 -5.42
C SER A 48 0.05 12.06 -6.43
N GLU A 49 -0.29 13.34 -6.26
CA GLU A 49 -1.20 14.07 -7.14
C GLU A 49 -2.54 13.35 -7.42
N ALA A 50 -3.05 12.60 -6.45
CA ALA A 50 -4.36 11.97 -6.56
C ALA A 50 -5.45 13.05 -6.64
N ALA A 51 -6.48 12.81 -7.47
CA ALA A 51 -7.64 13.70 -7.52
C ALA A 51 -8.44 13.65 -6.21
N THR A 52 -8.54 12.46 -5.63
CA THR A 52 -9.18 12.21 -4.34
C THR A 52 -8.38 11.15 -3.57
N VAL A 53 -8.37 11.29 -2.24
CA VAL A 53 -7.92 10.26 -1.31
C VAL A 53 -8.98 10.14 -0.22
N ASN A 54 -9.48 8.94 0.00
CA ASN A 54 -10.43 8.63 1.06
C ASN A 54 -9.79 7.66 2.05
N LEU A 55 -9.81 8.03 3.32
CA LEU A 55 -9.25 7.25 4.41
C LEU A 55 -10.39 6.77 5.29
N ASN A 56 -10.55 5.45 5.36
CA ASN A 56 -11.44 4.83 6.34
C ASN A 56 -10.58 4.19 7.41
N ILE A 57 -10.36 4.93 8.50
CA ILE A 57 -9.58 4.51 9.65
C ILE A 57 -10.51 4.59 10.85
N SER A 58 -10.67 3.48 11.55
CA SER A 58 -11.60 3.39 12.68
C SER A 58 -11.06 2.46 13.76
N GLY A 59 -11.61 2.63 14.97
CA GLY A 59 -11.29 1.81 16.13
C GLY A 59 -10.08 2.30 16.94
N PRO A 60 -10.02 1.91 18.23
CA PRO A 60 -8.84 2.14 19.04
C PRO A 60 -7.72 1.17 18.64
N LEU A 61 -6.47 1.63 18.81
CA LEU A 61 -5.28 0.81 18.56
C LEU A 61 -4.40 0.73 19.79
N SER A 62 -3.79 -0.42 19.98
CA SER A 62 -2.68 -0.61 20.89
C SER A 62 -1.36 -0.68 20.13
N SER A 63 -0.24 -0.56 20.84
CA SER A 63 1.09 -0.80 20.27
C SER A 63 1.25 -2.21 19.67
N ARG A 64 0.49 -3.20 20.17
CA ARG A 64 0.50 -4.56 19.62
C ARG A 64 -0.15 -4.61 18.24
N ASP A 65 -1.23 -3.87 18.02
CA ASP A 65 -1.93 -3.84 16.73
C ASP A 65 -1.05 -3.21 15.65
N PHE A 66 -0.28 -2.17 16.00
CA PHE A 66 0.71 -1.57 15.10
C PHE A 66 1.84 -2.52 14.70
N SER A 67 2.19 -3.51 15.54
CA SER A 67 3.23 -4.50 15.19
C SER A 67 2.74 -5.62 14.27
N ALA A 68 1.43 -5.70 14.05
CA ALA A 68 0.77 -6.71 13.24
C ALA A 68 -0.04 -6.08 12.09
N ILE A 69 0.31 -4.85 11.70
CA ILE A 69 -0.36 -4.15 10.63
C ILE A 69 0.12 -4.67 9.27
N GLU A 70 -0.83 -5.04 8.41
CA GLU A 70 -0.54 -5.65 7.11
C GLU A 70 -1.50 -5.17 6.02
N VAL A 71 -1.06 -5.23 4.77
CA VAL A 71 -1.94 -5.12 3.62
C VAL A 71 -2.66 -6.45 3.45
N SER A 72 -3.99 -6.40 3.48
CA SER A 72 -4.83 -7.57 3.20
C SER A 72 -5.09 -7.71 1.71
N SER A 73 -5.33 -6.60 1.03
CA SER A 73 -5.52 -6.60 -0.42
C SER A 73 -5.17 -5.26 -1.04
N PHE A 74 -4.79 -5.28 -2.32
CA PHE A 74 -4.71 -4.06 -3.13
C PHE A 74 -5.41 -4.28 -4.47
N GLN A 75 -6.56 -3.65 -4.63
CA GLN A 75 -7.30 -3.64 -5.88
C GLN A 75 -7.01 -2.33 -6.62
N TYR A 76 -6.60 -2.42 -7.88
CA TYR A 76 -6.23 -1.23 -8.64
C TYR A 76 -6.49 -1.34 -10.14
N SER A 77 -6.53 -0.19 -10.80
CA SER A 77 -6.64 -0.04 -12.24
C SER A 77 -5.77 1.11 -12.74
N LEU A 78 -5.30 1.00 -13.98
CA LEU A 78 -4.65 2.09 -14.69
C LEU A 78 -5.59 2.62 -15.77
N ASN A 79 -5.58 3.93 -15.96
CA ASN A 79 -6.22 4.55 -17.13
C ASN A 79 -5.25 4.66 -18.31
N ASP A 80 -5.73 5.24 -19.42
CA ASP A 80 -4.97 5.42 -20.66
C ASP A 80 -3.73 6.32 -20.53
N THR A 81 -3.64 7.11 -19.46
CA THR A 81 -2.50 8.00 -19.16
C THR A 81 -1.58 7.45 -18.08
N ASN A 82 -1.69 6.15 -17.75
CA ASN A 82 -0.88 5.47 -16.73
C ASN A 82 -1.04 6.06 -15.32
N ARG A 83 -2.21 6.64 -15.02
CA ARG A 83 -2.56 7.08 -13.67
C ARG A 83 -3.27 5.95 -12.94
N LEU A 84 -2.97 5.78 -11.66
CA LEU A 84 -3.43 4.68 -10.83
C LEU A 84 -4.64 5.11 -9.99
N SER A 85 -5.68 4.29 -10.00
CA SER A 85 -6.77 4.33 -9.03
C SER A 85 -6.80 3.00 -8.29
N GLY A 86 -7.10 3.01 -7.01
CA GLY A 86 -7.18 1.77 -6.26
C GLY A 86 -7.63 1.91 -4.82
N VAL A 87 -7.77 0.76 -4.17
CA VAL A 87 -8.15 0.61 -2.77
C VAL A 87 -7.18 -0.37 -2.12
N ILE A 88 -6.42 0.13 -1.15
CA ILE A 88 -5.55 -0.67 -0.30
C ILE A 88 -6.33 -0.98 0.97
N GLU A 89 -6.61 -2.27 1.20
CA GLU A 89 -7.23 -2.76 2.44
C GLU A 89 -6.14 -3.16 3.42
N ILE A 90 -6.28 -2.70 4.66
CA ILE A 90 -5.28 -2.83 5.72
C ILE A 90 -5.92 -3.50 6.93
N LEU A 91 -5.23 -4.50 7.47
CA LEU A 91 -5.57 -5.15 8.73
C LEU A 91 -4.65 -4.63 9.83
N PRO A 92 -5.12 -3.75 10.74
CA PRO A 92 -4.38 -3.38 11.95
C PRO A 92 -4.48 -4.49 13.01
N GLY A 93 -3.90 -5.66 12.73
CA GLY A 93 -4.00 -6.83 13.59
C GLY A 93 -5.45 -7.23 13.88
N SER A 94 -5.83 -7.26 15.17
CA SER A 94 -7.18 -7.65 15.60
C SER A 94 -8.18 -6.48 15.71
N ALA A 95 -7.76 -5.26 15.39
CA ALA A 95 -8.52 -4.03 15.68
C ALA A 95 -9.58 -3.66 14.62
N GLY A 96 -9.72 -4.43 13.53
CA GLY A 96 -10.75 -4.23 12.51
C GLY A 96 -10.17 -4.14 11.10
N PHE A 97 -10.77 -3.28 10.26
CA PHE A 97 -10.38 -3.08 8.87
C PHE A 97 -10.21 -1.59 8.58
N TRP A 98 -9.12 -1.24 7.91
CA TRP A 98 -8.87 0.08 7.37
C TRP A 98 -8.78 0.05 5.86
N SER A 99 -8.97 1.19 5.22
CA SER A 99 -8.76 1.31 3.78
C SER A 99 -8.25 2.68 3.37
N ILE A 100 -7.39 2.70 2.35
CA ILE A 100 -6.98 3.90 1.61
C ILE A 100 -7.45 3.74 0.17
N ALA A 101 -8.44 4.54 -0.23
CA ALA A 101 -8.92 4.61 -1.60
C ALA A 101 -8.41 5.89 -2.25
N PHE A 102 -8.00 5.83 -3.52
CA PHE A 102 -7.51 6.99 -4.26
C PHE A 102 -7.84 6.87 -5.75
N GLU A 103 -7.96 8.02 -6.40
CA GLU A 103 -8.33 8.10 -7.82
C GLU A 103 -7.34 8.93 -8.63
N ASN A 104 -7.03 8.42 -9.82
CA ASN A 104 -6.28 9.11 -10.86
C ASN A 104 -5.00 9.73 -10.30
N ALA A 105 -4.11 8.93 -9.72
CA ALA A 105 -2.88 9.39 -9.08
C ALA A 105 -1.63 9.08 -9.92
N ASN A 106 -0.58 9.87 -9.71
CA ASN A 106 0.77 9.43 -10.05
C ASN A 106 1.20 8.35 -9.05
N TRP A 107 2.03 7.43 -9.52
CA TRP A 107 2.50 6.33 -8.70
C TRP A 107 3.93 5.92 -9.06
N GLU A 108 4.65 5.44 -8.05
CA GLU A 108 5.99 4.87 -8.19
C GLU A 108 6.16 3.68 -7.26
N VAL A 109 6.88 2.65 -7.74
CA VAL A 109 7.36 1.54 -6.92
C VAL A 109 8.88 1.58 -6.93
N ALA A 110 9.46 1.76 -5.74
CA ALA A 110 10.89 1.78 -5.50
C ALA A 110 11.31 0.58 -4.63
N HIS A 111 12.48 0.01 -4.94
CA HIS A 111 13.13 -1.02 -4.14
C HIS A 111 14.32 -0.37 -3.42
N ALA A 112 14.51 -0.67 -2.14
CA ALA A 112 15.69 -0.25 -1.38
C ALA A 112 16.92 -1.10 -1.72
#